data_AF-A0A6V7KXP6-F1
#
_entry.id   AF-A0A6V7KXP6-F1
#
_cell.length_a   1.000
_cell.length_b   1.000
_cell.length_c   1.000
_cell.angle_alpha   90.00
_cell.angle_beta   90.00
_cell.angle_gamma   90.00
#
_symmetry.space_group_name_H-M   'P 1'
#
loop_
_entity.id
_entity.type
_entity.pdbx_description
1 polymer ?
#
loop_
_entity_poly.entity_id
_entity_poly.type
_entity_poly.pdbx_seq_one_letter_code
_entity_poly.pdbx_strand_id
1 'polypeptide(L)' 'SKSGEYEELRESSYTKLLNNGTLVLQHVKEDREGFYLCQASNGIGTGIGKVVQLRVN' A
#
# COMPACT_ATOMS: atom_id res chain seq x y z
N SER A 1 -9.51 -8.30 -12.88
CA SER A 1 -8.32 -7.43 -12.79
C SER A 1 -8.78 -6.01 -12.51
N LYS A 2 -8.78 -5.57 -11.25
CA LYS A 2 -9.00 -4.14 -10.95
C LYS A 2 -7.65 -3.42 -11.08
N SER A 3 -7.19 -3.22 -12.30
CA SER A 3 -6.04 -2.37 -12.58
C SER A 3 -6.53 -0.92 -12.59
N GLY A 4 -6.75 -0.35 -11.41
CA GLY A 4 -6.58 1.09 -11.26
C GLY A 4 -5.09 1.39 -11.36
N GLU A 5 -4.74 2.56 -11.89
CA GLU A 5 -3.36 3.06 -11.75
C GLU A 5 -3.10 3.27 -10.25
N TYR A 6 -2.20 2.48 -9.67
CA TYR A 6 -1.75 2.66 -8.29
C TYR A 6 -0.50 3.52 -8.31
N GLU A 7 -0.42 4.47 -7.39
CA GLU A 7 0.78 5.27 -7.19
C GLU A 7 1.65 4.65 -6.08
N GLU A 8 2.97 4.67 -6.27
CA GLU A 8 3.89 4.25 -5.21
C GLU A 8 3.79 5.19 -4.01
N LEU A 9 3.69 4.60 -2.82
CA LEU A 9 3.66 5.35 -1.57
C LEU A 9 5.03 5.94 -1.29
N ARG A 10 5.06 7.27 -1.07
CA ARG A 10 6.27 7.97 -0.64
C ARG A 10 6.34 8.00 0.88
N GLU A 11 7.53 7.76 1.42
CA GLU A 11 7.78 7.95 2.84
C GLU A 11 7.53 9.40 3.25
N SER A 12 6.94 9.58 4.42
CA SER A 12 6.66 10.89 5.00
C SER A 12 6.68 10.80 6.52
N SER A 13 6.47 11.91 7.21
CA SER A 13 6.40 11.95 8.68
C SER A 13 5.41 10.94 9.29
N TYR A 14 4.38 10.56 8.53
CA TYR A 14 3.29 9.69 8.98
C TYR A 14 3.14 8.41 8.14
N THR A 15 4.06 8.15 7.21
CA THR A 15 4.06 6.97 6.33
C THR A 15 5.45 6.39 6.29
N LYS A 16 5.62 5.15 6.75
CA LYS A 16 6.89 4.42 6.71
C LYS A 16 6.72 3.09 6.02
N LEU A 17 7.64 2.74 5.13
CA LEU A 17 7.72 1.42 4.54
C LEU A 17 8.94 0.71 5.13
N LEU A 18 8.70 -0.28 6.00
CA LEU A 18 9.78 -1.02 6.64
C LEU A 18 10.42 -1.99 5.64
N ASN A 19 11.71 -2.30 5.85
CA ASN A 19 12.48 -3.19 4.97
C ASN A 19 11.88 -4.60 4.80
N ASN A 20 11.02 -5.03 5.72
CA ASN A 20 10.31 -6.32 5.63
C ASN A 20 9.00 -6.24 4.82
N GLY A 21 8.70 -5.10 4.19
CA GLY A 21 7.48 -4.87 3.40
C GLY A 21 6.27 -4.40 4.21
N THR A 22 6.41 -4.17 5.52
CA THR A 22 5.32 -3.63 6.34
C THR A 22 5.14 -2.14 6.09
N LEU A 23 3.93 -1.74 5.68
CA LEU A 23 3.51 -0.34 5.62
C LEU A 23 2.95 0.11 6.98
N VAL A 24 3.49 1.19 7.52
CA VAL A 24 3.01 1.85 8.76
C VAL A 24 2.45 3.22 8.43
N LEU A 25 1.17 3.42 8.73
CA LEU A 25 0.48 4.71 8.66
C LEU A 25 0.18 5.20 10.08
N GLN A 26 0.64 6.39 10.43
CA GLN A 26 0.46 7.00 11.76
C GLN A 26 -0.47 8.22 11.65
N HIS A 27 -1.23 8.54 12.71
CA HIS A 27 -2.14 9.68 12.73
C HIS A 27 -3.07 9.74 11.49
N VAL A 28 -3.62 8.57 11.12
CA VAL A 28 -4.44 8.41 9.92
C VAL A 28 -5.71 9.25 10.03
N LYS A 29 -6.05 9.95 8.94
CA LYS A 29 -7.26 10.76 8.78
C LYS A 29 -8.02 10.30 7.53
N GLU A 30 -9.23 10.81 7.34
CA GLU A 30 -10.13 10.44 6.23
C GLU A 30 -9.50 10.60 4.84
N ASP A 31 -8.57 11.55 4.66
CA ASP A 31 -7.82 11.76 3.40
C ASP A 31 -6.89 10.58 3.04
N ARG A 32 -6.65 9.66 3.98
CA ARG A 32 -5.90 8.42 3.79
C ARG A 32 -6.82 7.21 3.56
N GLU A 33 -8.14 7.37 3.58
CA GLU A 33 -9.03 6.27 3.17
C GLU A 33 -8.79 5.89 1.71
N GLY A 34 -9.01 4.61 1.39
CA GLY A 34 -8.89 4.16 0.01
C GLY A 34 -8.44 2.71 -0.13
N PHE A 35 -7.92 2.40 -1.32
CA PHE A 35 -7.44 1.08 -1.66
C PHE A 35 -5.92 1.08 -1.75
N TYR A 36 -5.31 0.18 -1.00
CA TYR A 36 -3.87 -0.04 -0.96
C TYR A 36 -3.56 -1.38 -1.63
N LEU A 37 -2.56 -1.40 -2.52
CA LEU A 37 -2.05 -2.62 -3.13
C LEU A 37 -0.73 -2.99 -2.48
N CYS A 38 -0.65 -4.20 -1.91
CA CYS A 38 0.61 -4.83 -1.58
C CYS A 38 0.99 -5.78 -2.71
N GLN A 39 2.21 -5.68 -3.22
CA GLN A 39 2.72 -6.54 -4.29
C GLN A 39 4.07 -7.15 -3.89
N ALA A 40 4.28 -8.41 -4.25
CA ALA A 40 5.54 -9.12 -4.07
C ALA A 40 5.94 -9.85 -5.35
N SER A 41 7.24 -9.85 -5.66
CA SER A 41 7.81 -10.54 -6.81
C SER A 41 9.16 -11.15 -6.42
N ASN A 42 9.44 -12.36 -6.93
CA ASN A 42 10.74 -13.01 -6.81
C ASN A 42 11.54 -12.96 -8.13
N GLY A 43 11.10 -12.16 -9.11
CA GLY A 43 11.74 -12.01 -10.42
C GLY A 43 11.38 -13.09 -11.45
N ILE A 44 10.51 -14.05 -11.13
CA ILE A 44 10.07 -15.10 -12.05
C ILE A 44 8.56 -15.03 -12.26
N GLY A 45 8.13 -14.91 -13.51
CA GLY A 45 6.72 -14.79 -13.87
C GLY A 45 6.10 -13.47 -13.40
N THR A 46 4.77 -13.44 -13.28
CA THR A 46 4.05 -12.28 -12.77
C THR A 46 4.03 -12.28 -11.25
N GLY A 47 4.44 -11.18 -10.63
CA GLY A 47 4.33 -11.02 -9.18
C GLY A 47 2.89 -11.15 -8.67
N ILE A 48 2.74 -11.42 -7.38
CA ILE A 48 1.44 -11.52 -6.71
C ILE A 48 1.09 -10.19 -6.05
N GLY A 49 -0.20 -9.88 -5.97
CA GLY A 49 -0.67 -8.68 -5.29
C GLY A 49 -2.01 -8.88 -4.59
N LYS A 50 -2.23 -8.11 -3.52
CA LYS A 50 -3.48 -8.09 -2.76
C LYS A 50 -3.90 -6.67 -2.44
N VAL A 51 -5.18 -6.38 -2.70
CA VAL A 51 -5.79 -5.09 -2.40
C VAL A 51 -6.41 -5.12 -1.00
N VAL A 52 -6.16 -4.07 -0.23
CA VAL A 52 -6.73 -3.82 1.10
C VAL A 52 -7.52 -2.51 1.05
N GLN A 53 -8.74 -2.51 1.58
CA GLN A 53 -9.51 -1.28 1.76
C GLN A 53 -9.26 -0.74 3.17
N LEU A 54 -8.76 0.49 3.26
CA LEU A 54 -8.66 1.25 4.51
C LEU A 54 -9.88 2.14 4.67
N ARG A 55 -10.51 2.08 5.85
CA ARG A 55 -11.59 2.97 6.28
C ARG A 55 -11.22 3.58 7.63
N VAL A 56 -11.59 4.83 7.85
CA VAL A 56 -11.30 5.65 9.03
C VAL A 56 -12.65 6.18 9.53
N ASN A 57 -12.97 5.93 10.81
CA ASN A 57 -14.22 6.36 11.46
C ASN A 57 -13.96 7.44 12.50
#